data_AF-A0A602MNW9-F1
#
_entry.id   AF-A0A602MNW9-F1
#
_cell.length_a   1.000
_cell.length_b   1.000
_cell.length_c   1.000
_cell.angle_alpha   90.00
_cell.angle_beta   90.00
_cell.angle_gamma   90.00
#
_symmetry.space_group_name_H-M   'P 1'
#
loop_
_entity.id
_entity.type
_entity.pdbx_description
1 polymer ?
#
loop_
_entity_poly.entity_id
_entity_poly.type
_entity_poly.pdbx_seq_one_letter_code
_entity_poly.pdbx_strand_id
1 'polypeptide(L)'
;MAMQQRYFKLNEADSVKYHKEYLEKIGKPRKKAIRDFLSVCNAVGCLSHQHFGTEHISALLVRGDVDCGRNKRVSSKKFDDDGQVLFEVRPDRRYSEGKQLATRLKEINEKLQALPPFSAWAVGALGCYADAFYVNHGQQFTTWSAAGFFPEKKALVVRIPVGGNGKKLLPGDMSPALIEIKHSEFIAITEE
;
A
#
# COMPACT_ATOMS: atom_id res chain seq x y z
N MET A 1 -13.00 -13.36 19.63
CA MET A 1 -11.58 -13.17 19.97
C MET A 1 -11.01 -12.12 19.05
N ALA A 2 -10.30 -11.11 19.59
CA ALA A 2 -9.63 -10.10 18.77
C ALA A 2 -8.28 -10.63 18.26
N MET A 3 -7.93 -10.28 17.03
CA MET A 3 -6.60 -10.57 16.45
C MET A 3 -5.51 -9.86 17.26
N GLN A 4 -4.51 -10.58 17.75
CA GLN A 4 -3.35 -9.96 18.40
C GLN A 4 -2.25 -9.64 17.39
N GLN A 5 -1.47 -8.61 17.67
CA GLN A 5 -0.31 -8.19 16.91
C GLN A 5 0.92 -8.06 17.81
N ARG A 6 2.10 -8.30 17.24
CA ARG A 6 3.40 -7.98 17.84
C ARG A 6 4.04 -6.85 17.05
N TYR A 7 4.77 -6.00 17.75
CA TYR A 7 5.31 -4.76 17.22
C TYR A 7 6.82 -4.78 17.32
N PHE A 8 7.49 -4.30 16.28
CA PHE A 8 8.94 -4.26 16.20
C PHE A 8 9.39 -2.90 15.68
N LYS A 9 10.61 -2.53 16.00
CA LYS A 9 11.30 -1.39 15.39
C LYS A 9 12.73 -1.75 15.02
N LEU A 10 13.30 -0.97 14.11
CA LEU A 10 14.74 -0.92 13.94
C LEU A 10 15.33 0.21 14.79
N ASN A 11 16.64 0.19 15.01
CA ASN A 11 17.35 1.38 15.50
C ASN A 11 17.32 2.50 14.42
N GLU A 12 17.71 3.72 14.79
CA GLU A 12 17.69 4.88 13.88
C GLU A 12 18.55 4.67 12.63
N ALA A 13 19.77 4.15 12.79
CA ALA A 13 20.71 3.98 11.68
C ALA A 13 20.17 3.00 10.63
N ASP A 14 19.65 1.86 11.07
CA ASP A 14 19.04 0.85 10.19
C ASP A 14 17.73 1.37 9.59
N SER A 15 16.89 2.05 10.37
CA SER A 15 15.65 2.66 9.86
C SER A 15 15.92 3.60 8.69
N VAL A 16 16.88 4.51 8.84
CA VAL A 16 17.28 5.44 7.78
C VAL A 16 17.90 4.72 6.59
N LYS A 17 18.73 3.70 6.84
CA LYS A 17 19.36 2.88 5.80
C LYS A 17 18.31 2.19 4.93
N TYR A 18 17.38 1.43 5.52
CA TYR A 18 16.33 0.73 4.79
C TYR A 18 15.41 1.69 4.02
N HIS A 19 15.05 2.83 4.62
CA HIS A 19 14.24 3.82 3.93
C HIS A 19 14.95 4.42 2.71
N LYS A 20 16.24 4.78 2.83
CA LYS A 20 17.04 5.28 1.70
C LYS A 20 17.17 4.24 0.60
N GLU A 21 17.46 3.00 0.95
CA GLU A 21 17.56 1.90 0.00
C GLU A 21 16.26 1.71 -0.78
N TYR A 22 15.12 1.72 -0.09
CA TYR A 22 13.81 1.68 -0.75
C TYR A 22 13.62 2.84 -1.71
N LEU A 23 13.86 4.08 -1.27
CA LEU A 23 13.65 5.26 -2.10
C LEU A 23 14.48 5.21 -3.39
N GLU A 24 15.73 4.76 -3.30
CA GLU A 24 16.63 4.68 -4.44
C GLU A 24 16.26 3.56 -5.40
N LYS A 25 16.05 2.34 -4.89
CA LYS A 25 15.84 1.15 -5.73
C LYS A 25 14.40 1.02 -6.23
N ILE A 26 13.42 1.47 -5.47
CA ILE A 26 11.99 1.19 -5.73
C ILE A 26 11.15 2.47 -5.71
N GLY A 27 11.22 3.28 -4.66
CA GLY A 27 10.35 4.43 -4.44
C GLY A 27 10.40 5.45 -5.58
N LYS A 28 11.60 5.81 -6.06
CA LYS A 28 11.78 6.72 -7.20
C LYS A 28 11.24 6.10 -8.52
N PRO A 29 11.65 4.89 -8.95
CA PRO A 29 11.07 4.23 -10.11
C PRO A 29 9.54 4.08 -10.05
N ARG A 30 9.00 3.71 -8.88
CA ARG A 30 7.57 3.55 -8.61
C ARG A 30 6.82 4.87 -8.82
N LYS A 31 7.29 5.95 -8.20
CA LYS A 31 6.68 7.29 -8.34
C LYS A 31 6.71 7.76 -9.80
N LYS A 32 7.80 7.46 -10.52
CA LYS A 32 7.89 7.74 -11.97
C LYS A 32 6.87 6.92 -12.76
N ALA A 33 6.78 5.61 -12.55
CA ALA A 33 5.84 4.74 -13.26
C ALA A 33 4.38 5.17 -13.08
N ILE A 34 3.98 5.54 -11.85
CA ILE A 34 2.63 6.05 -11.57
C ILE A 34 2.41 7.39 -12.27
N ARG A 35 3.37 8.33 -12.19
CA ARG A 35 3.27 9.63 -12.86
C ARG A 35 3.12 9.49 -14.37
N ASP A 36 3.96 8.66 -15.00
CA ASP A 36 3.93 8.44 -16.45
C ASP A 36 2.57 7.83 -16.86
N PHE A 37 2.07 6.84 -16.10
CA PHE A 37 0.75 6.24 -16.30
C PHE A 37 -0.39 7.26 -16.19
N LEU A 38 -0.39 8.10 -15.14
CA LEU A 38 -1.40 9.14 -14.93
C LEU A 38 -1.38 10.18 -16.05
N SER A 39 -0.18 10.60 -16.48
CA SER A 39 -0.01 11.53 -17.60
C SER A 39 -0.57 10.99 -18.90
N VAL A 40 -0.31 9.72 -19.23
CA VAL A 40 -0.85 9.06 -20.43
C VAL A 40 -2.38 8.97 -20.40
N CYS A 41 -2.97 8.88 -19.21
CA CYS A 41 -4.42 8.77 -19.04
C CYS A 41 -5.12 10.12 -18.79
N ASN A 42 -4.40 11.24 -18.86
CA ASN A 42 -4.91 12.57 -18.48
C ASN A 42 -5.61 12.57 -17.09
N ALA A 43 -5.03 11.85 -16.14
CA ALA A 43 -5.55 11.69 -14.80
C ALA A 43 -4.68 12.44 -13.79
N VAL A 44 -5.30 12.99 -12.76
CA VAL A 44 -4.59 13.70 -11.66
C VAL A 44 -4.23 12.75 -10.52
N GLY A 45 -4.90 11.60 -10.44
CA GLY A 45 -4.64 10.61 -9.40
C GLY A 45 -5.23 9.25 -9.73
N CYS A 46 -5.14 8.33 -8.78
CA CYS A 46 -5.72 7.01 -8.92
C CYS A 46 -6.26 6.49 -7.59
N LEU A 47 -7.16 5.52 -7.67
CA LEU A 47 -7.62 4.74 -6.53
C LEU A 47 -6.92 3.40 -6.54
N SER A 48 -6.22 3.10 -5.46
CA SER A 48 -5.64 1.79 -5.23
C SER A 48 -6.31 1.07 -4.06
N HIS A 49 -6.22 -0.25 -4.09
CA HIS A 49 -6.54 -1.11 -2.95
C HIS A 49 -5.38 -2.09 -2.75
N GLN A 50 -5.20 -2.54 -1.51
CA GLN A 50 -4.20 -3.56 -1.20
C GLN A 50 -4.86 -4.92 -1.03
N HIS A 51 -4.20 -5.95 -1.55
CA HIS A 51 -4.56 -7.33 -1.38
C HIS A 51 -3.30 -8.15 -1.05
N PHE A 52 -3.25 -8.73 0.15
CA PHE A 52 -2.10 -9.49 0.65
C PHE A 52 -0.75 -8.75 0.55
N GLY A 53 -0.76 -7.42 0.77
CA GLY A 53 0.44 -6.57 0.65
C GLY A 53 0.78 -6.13 -0.77
N THR A 54 0.09 -6.64 -1.79
CA THR A 54 0.20 -6.12 -3.16
C THR A 54 -0.79 -4.98 -3.37
N GLU A 55 -0.35 -3.89 -3.98
CA GLU A 55 -1.23 -2.80 -4.34
C GLU A 55 -1.73 -2.95 -5.79
N HIS A 56 -3.02 -2.70 -6.00
CA HIS A 56 -3.64 -2.66 -7.31
C HIS A 56 -4.36 -1.32 -7.53
N ILE A 57 -3.98 -0.61 -8.60
CA ILE A 57 -4.73 0.52 -9.11
C ILE A 57 -6.01 0.01 -9.77
N SER A 58 -7.15 0.53 -9.31
CA SER A 58 -8.50 0.10 -9.68
C SER A 58 -9.28 1.13 -10.49
N ALA A 59 -8.96 2.41 -10.32
CA ALA A 59 -9.63 3.50 -11.03
C ALA A 59 -8.70 4.71 -11.16
N LEU A 60 -9.02 5.57 -12.13
CA LEU A 60 -8.40 6.89 -12.29
C LEU A 60 -9.22 7.95 -11.57
N LEU A 61 -8.56 9.02 -11.13
CA LEU A 61 -9.18 10.25 -10.68
C LEU A 61 -8.89 11.35 -11.70
N VAL A 62 -9.94 11.94 -12.26
CA VAL A 62 -9.85 12.95 -13.32
C VAL A 62 -10.66 14.19 -12.95
N ARG A 63 -10.32 15.33 -13.55
CA ARG A 63 -11.10 16.57 -13.43
C ARG A 63 -12.38 16.52 -14.26
N GLY A 64 -13.27 17.49 -14.01
CA GLY A 64 -14.59 17.58 -14.61
C GLY A 64 -14.59 17.63 -16.15
N ASP A 65 -13.62 18.33 -16.70
CA ASP A 65 -13.42 18.66 -18.11
C ASP A 65 -12.73 17.54 -18.93
N VAL A 66 -12.21 16.51 -18.28
CA VAL A 66 -11.51 15.41 -18.96
C VAL A 66 -12.51 14.50 -19.70
N ASP A 67 -12.35 14.39 -21.02
CA ASP A 67 -13.08 13.40 -21.81
C ASP A 67 -12.57 11.99 -21.51
N CYS A 68 -13.46 11.16 -20.98
CA CYS A 68 -13.19 9.79 -20.58
C CYS A 68 -13.79 8.77 -21.56
N GLY A 69 -14.35 9.24 -22.67
CA GLY A 69 -15.13 8.41 -23.59
C GLY A 69 -16.27 7.68 -22.88
N ARG A 70 -16.52 6.43 -23.28
CA ARG A 70 -17.59 5.60 -22.69
C ARG A 70 -17.16 4.80 -21.45
N ASN A 71 -16.10 5.24 -20.76
CA ASN A 71 -15.75 4.66 -19.47
C ASN A 71 -16.79 4.98 -18.41
N LYS A 72 -16.88 4.12 -17.39
CA LYS A 72 -17.76 4.39 -16.25
C LYS A 72 -17.17 5.56 -15.48
N ARG A 73 -17.95 6.61 -15.32
CA ARG A 73 -17.56 7.83 -14.61
C ARG A 73 -18.55 8.10 -13.50
N VAL A 74 -18.06 8.23 -12.27
CA VAL A 74 -18.88 8.55 -11.10
C VAL A 74 -18.24 9.70 -10.33
N SER A 75 -19.06 10.56 -9.74
CA SER A 75 -18.54 11.60 -8.84
C SER A 75 -17.81 10.94 -7.67
N SER A 76 -16.59 11.38 -7.41
CA SER A 76 -15.86 10.97 -6.21
C SER A 76 -16.01 12.04 -5.13
N LYS A 77 -15.90 11.65 -3.85
CA LYS A 77 -15.83 12.60 -2.72
C LYS A 77 -14.43 13.20 -2.54
N LYS A 78 -13.60 13.21 -3.59
CA LYS A 78 -12.19 13.61 -3.55
C LYS A 78 -11.98 14.90 -4.31
N PHE A 79 -10.97 15.65 -3.89
CA PHE A 79 -10.56 16.90 -4.47
C PHE A 79 -9.08 16.84 -4.83
N ASP A 80 -8.65 17.62 -5.83
CA ASP A 80 -7.22 17.86 -6.06
C ASP A 80 -6.69 18.99 -5.16
N ASP A 81 -5.42 19.32 -5.31
CA ASP A 81 -4.72 20.35 -4.52
C ASP A 81 -5.33 21.76 -4.73
N ASP A 82 -6.05 21.98 -5.83
CA ASP A 82 -6.76 23.23 -6.14
C ASP A 82 -8.21 23.23 -5.60
N GLY A 83 -8.63 22.16 -4.91
CA GLY A 83 -9.98 22.01 -4.38
C GLY A 83 -11.03 21.61 -5.43
N GLN A 84 -10.62 21.18 -6.63
CA GLN A 84 -11.56 20.77 -7.68
C GLN A 84 -12.06 19.35 -7.45
N VAL A 85 -13.38 19.15 -7.63
CA VAL A 85 -14.01 17.83 -7.51
C VAL A 85 -13.45 16.88 -8.57
N LEU A 86 -13.04 15.70 -8.10
CA LEU A 86 -12.55 14.63 -8.96
C LEU A 86 -13.64 13.61 -9.26
N PHE A 87 -13.57 13.04 -10.45
CA PHE A 87 -14.41 11.93 -10.88
C PHE A 87 -13.61 10.65 -10.89
N GLU A 88 -14.20 9.58 -10.36
CA GLU A 88 -13.65 8.25 -10.45
C GLU A 88 -14.02 7.64 -11.80
N VAL A 89 -13.00 7.19 -12.55
CA VAL A 89 -13.15 6.60 -13.88
C VAL A 89 -12.69 5.15 -13.85
N ARG A 90 -13.60 4.24 -14.22
CA ARG A 90 -13.36 2.80 -14.32
C ARG A 90 -13.58 2.31 -15.75
N PRO A 91 -12.86 1.27 -16.18
CA PRO A 91 -13.03 0.71 -17.51
C PRO A 91 -14.45 0.17 -17.74
N ASP A 92 -15.09 0.56 -18.85
CA ASP A 92 -16.27 -0.12 -19.39
C ASP A 92 -15.88 -1.03 -20.55
N ARG A 93 -15.64 -2.31 -20.27
CA ARG A 93 -15.13 -3.28 -21.26
C ARG A 93 -16.10 -3.57 -22.43
N ARG A 94 -17.32 -3.03 -22.40
CA ARG A 94 -18.27 -3.08 -23.52
C ARG A 94 -17.82 -2.19 -24.69
N TYR A 95 -17.04 -1.14 -24.42
CA TYR A 95 -16.58 -0.17 -25.40
C TYR A 95 -15.06 -0.24 -25.61
N SER A 96 -14.58 0.25 -26.75
CA SER A 96 -13.16 0.26 -27.14
C SER A 96 -12.29 0.98 -26.11
N GLU A 97 -12.72 2.15 -25.65
CA GLU A 97 -12.00 3.00 -24.71
C GLU A 97 -11.83 2.29 -23.36
N GLY A 98 -12.86 1.56 -22.91
CA GLY A 98 -12.80 0.81 -21.67
C GLY A 98 -11.98 -0.48 -21.76
N LYS A 99 -11.90 -1.11 -22.93
CA LYS A 99 -10.92 -2.18 -23.17
C LYS A 99 -9.49 -1.65 -23.11
N GLN A 100 -9.21 -0.51 -23.74
CA GLN A 100 -7.91 0.14 -23.71
C GLN A 100 -7.50 0.54 -22.28
N LEU A 101 -8.41 1.17 -21.52
CA LEU A 101 -8.15 1.51 -20.13
C LEU A 101 -7.91 0.26 -19.27
N ALA A 102 -8.67 -0.81 -19.47
CA ALA A 102 -8.46 -2.07 -18.76
C ALA A 102 -7.07 -2.67 -19.04
N THR A 103 -6.59 -2.61 -20.30
CA THR A 103 -5.24 -3.05 -20.66
C THR A 103 -4.17 -2.20 -19.98
N ARG A 104 -4.28 -0.87 -20.04
CA ARG A 104 -3.33 0.03 -19.37
C ARG A 104 -3.28 -0.19 -17.86
N LEU A 105 -4.44 -0.38 -17.21
CA LEU A 105 -4.53 -0.72 -15.79
C LEU A 105 -3.86 -2.06 -15.47
N LYS A 106 -3.97 -3.05 -16.36
CA LYS A 106 -3.28 -4.33 -16.20
C LYS A 106 -1.76 -4.14 -16.29
N GLU A 107 -1.28 -3.46 -17.32
CA GLU A 107 0.16 -3.22 -17.56
C GLU A 107 0.82 -2.46 -16.40
N ILE A 108 0.18 -1.39 -15.90
CA ILE A 108 0.74 -0.66 -14.76
C ILE A 108 0.74 -1.52 -13.49
N ASN A 109 -0.31 -2.31 -13.23
CA ASN A 109 -0.35 -3.17 -12.05
C ASN A 109 0.72 -4.26 -12.10
N GLU A 110 0.96 -4.89 -13.26
CA GLU A 110 2.07 -5.83 -13.45
C GLU A 110 3.42 -5.15 -13.19
N LYS A 111 3.61 -3.92 -13.68
CA LYS A 111 4.82 -3.14 -13.40
C LYS A 111 4.97 -2.80 -11.90
N LEU A 112 3.87 -2.50 -11.22
CA LEU A 112 3.87 -2.17 -9.78
C LEU A 112 4.09 -3.39 -8.87
N GLN A 113 3.87 -4.62 -9.35
CA GLN A 113 4.27 -5.83 -8.62
C GLN A 113 5.79 -5.91 -8.42
N ALA A 114 6.57 -5.50 -9.43
CA ALA A 114 8.03 -5.41 -9.33
C ALA A 114 8.50 -4.16 -8.56
N LEU A 115 7.59 -3.21 -8.29
CA LEU A 115 7.86 -1.96 -7.59
C LEU A 115 6.93 -1.81 -6.38
N PRO A 116 7.04 -2.70 -5.37
CA PRO A 116 6.10 -2.75 -4.26
C PRO A 116 6.05 -1.44 -3.44
N PRO A 117 4.94 -1.16 -2.74
CA PRO A 117 4.90 -0.09 -1.76
C PRO A 117 5.89 -0.36 -0.61
N PHE A 118 6.28 0.70 0.11
CA PHE A 118 7.30 0.63 1.18
C PHE A 118 7.00 -0.49 2.18
N SER A 119 5.76 -0.55 2.69
CA SER A 119 5.36 -1.56 3.67
C SER A 119 5.65 -2.98 3.17
N ALA A 120 5.26 -3.31 1.93
CA ALA A 120 5.42 -4.64 1.36
C ALA A 120 6.89 -4.97 1.08
N TRP A 121 7.65 -4.00 0.59
CA TRP A 121 9.09 -4.15 0.41
C TRP A 121 9.80 -4.40 1.75
N ALA A 122 9.52 -3.58 2.76
CA ALA A 122 10.22 -3.62 4.04
C ALA A 122 9.94 -4.95 4.78
N VAL A 123 8.68 -5.42 4.81
CA VAL A 123 8.38 -6.72 5.45
C VAL A 123 9.04 -7.90 4.75
N GLY A 124 9.19 -7.84 3.42
CA GLY A 124 9.95 -8.84 2.66
C GLY A 124 11.46 -8.75 2.92
N ALA A 125 12.02 -7.55 2.87
CA ALA A 125 13.45 -7.31 3.09
C ALA A 125 13.91 -7.62 4.52
N LEU A 126 13.00 -7.59 5.49
CA LEU A 126 13.26 -7.91 6.89
C LEU A 126 12.87 -9.34 7.27
N GLY A 127 12.40 -10.16 6.32
CA GLY A 127 12.00 -11.55 6.57
C GLY A 127 10.86 -11.67 7.60
N CYS A 128 9.93 -10.71 7.62
CA CYS A 128 8.91 -10.62 8.67
C CYS A 128 7.46 -10.58 8.14
N TYR A 129 7.27 -10.99 6.90
CA TYR A 129 5.92 -11.17 6.33
C TYR A 129 5.19 -12.33 7.01
N ALA A 130 4.00 -12.05 7.51
CA ALA A 130 3.04 -13.05 7.96
C ALA A 130 1.63 -12.53 7.70
N ASP A 131 0.73 -13.43 7.35
CA ASP A 131 -0.70 -13.17 7.21
C ASP A 131 -1.49 -13.98 8.24
N ALA A 132 -2.71 -13.53 8.51
CA ALA A 132 -3.62 -14.24 9.39
C ALA A 132 -5.07 -14.02 8.95
N PHE A 133 -5.83 -15.11 8.98
CA PHE A 133 -7.27 -15.10 8.77
C PHE A 133 -7.98 -15.20 10.12
N TYR A 134 -9.09 -14.51 10.27
CA TYR A 134 -9.94 -14.63 11.44
C TYR A 134 -11.41 -14.42 11.07
N VAL A 135 -12.31 -14.97 11.88
CA VAL A 135 -13.76 -14.76 11.73
C VAL A 135 -14.22 -13.85 12.85
N ASN A 136 -14.92 -12.77 12.49
CA ASN A 136 -15.55 -11.87 13.44
C ASN A 136 -16.99 -11.59 13.00
N HIS A 137 -17.97 -11.75 13.89
CA HIS A 137 -19.40 -11.58 13.60
C HIS A 137 -19.88 -12.28 12.31
N GLY A 138 -19.41 -13.52 12.06
CA GLY A 138 -19.80 -14.31 10.88
C GLY A 138 -19.12 -13.88 9.57
N GLN A 139 -18.24 -12.88 9.59
CA GLN A 139 -17.46 -12.44 8.43
C GLN A 139 -16.00 -12.90 8.55
N GLN A 140 -15.44 -13.39 7.44
CA GLN A 140 -14.01 -13.69 7.34
C GLN A 140 -13.23 -12.41 7.05
N PHE A 141 -12.19 -12.19 7.84
CA PHE A 141 -11.23 -11.10 7.70
C PHE A 141 -9.83 -11.65 7.46
N THR A 142 -9.02 -10.87 6.77
CA THR A 142 -7.60 -11.11 6.54
C THR A 142 -6.81 -9.91 7.03
N THR A 143 -5.66 -10.17 7.65
CA THR A 143 -4.67 -9.16 8.03
C THR A 143 -3.28 -9.69 7.74
N TRP A 144 -2.31 -8.81 7.58
CA TRP A 144 -0.93 -9.17 7.27
C TRP A 144 0.05 -8.18 7.89
N SER A 145 1.33 -8.56 7.90
CA SER A 145 2.40 -7.73 8.39
C SER A 145 2.45 -6.41 7.63
N ALA A 146 2.62 -5.30 8.34
CA ALA A 146 2.77 -3.99 7.74
C ALA A 146 3.94 -3.25 8.35
N ALA A 147 4.56 -2.37 7.56
CA ALA A 147 5.70 -1.57 7.98
C ALA A 147 5.54 -0.11 7.55
N GLY A 148 6.06 0.80 8.38
CA GLY A 148 6.05 2.23 8.13
C GLY A 148 7.37 2.86 8.53
N PHE A 149 7.77 3.91 7.82
CA PHE A 149 8.89 4.77 8.21
C PHE A 149 8.33 6.12 8.63
N PHE A 150 8.73 6.57 9.82
CA PHE A 150 8.26 7.80 10.45
C PHE A 150 9.43 8.79 10.49
N PRO A 151 9.52 9.74 9.52
CA PRO A 151 10.71 10.58 9.35
C PRO A 151 11.07 11.42 10.56
N GLU A 152 10.08 11.99 11.25
CA GLU A 152 10.28 12.84 12.44
C GLU A 152 10.92 12.08 13.60
N LYS A 153 10.63 10.78 13.69
CA LYS A 153 11.21 9.86 14.70
C LYS A 153 12.36 9.04 14.14
N LYS A 154 12.64 9.17 12.84
CA LYS A 154 13.54 8.33 12.04
C LYS A 154 13.41 6.84 12.34
N ALA A 155 12.17 6.39 12.54
CA ALA A 155 11.88 5.04 13.02
C ALA A 155 11.18 4.23 11.93
N LEU A 156 11.71 3.06 11.63
CA LEU A 156 11.00 2.02 10.89
C LEU A 156 10.35 1.08 11.92
N VAL A 157 9.03 0.98 11.87
CA VAL A 157 8.26 0.06 12.71
C VAL A 157 7.53 -0.97 11.86
N VAL A 158 7.32 -2.15 12.45
CA VAL A 158 6.62 -3.28 11.84
C VAL A 158 5.56 -3.78 12.81
N ARG A 159 4.37 -4.08 12.31
CA ARG A 159 3.35 -4.87 13.02
C ARG A 159 3.18 -6.22 12.35
N ILE A 160 3.12 -7.30 13.14
CA ILE A 160 3.00 -8.68 12.68
C ILE A 160 1.78 -9.33 13.35
N PRO A 161 0.82 -9.88 12.60
CA PRO A 161 -0.31 -10.59 13.20
C PRO A 161 0.12 -11.93 13.80
N VAL A 162 -0.33 -12.25 15.02
CA VAL A 162 0.05 -13.48 15.76
C VAL A 162 -1.14 -14.33 16.24
N GLY A 163 -2.33 -14.05 15.71
CA GLY A 163 -3.55 -14.81 16.00
C GLY A 163 -4.18 -14.48 17.37
N GLY A 164 -5.34 -15.08 17.67
CA GLY A 164 -6.14 -14.71 18.85
C GLY A 164 -5.54 -15.04 20.21
N ASN A 165 -4.53 -15.93 20.26
CA ASN A 165 -3.83 -16.32 21.50
C ASN A 165 -2.36 -15.88 21.53
N GLY A 166 -1.89 -15.12 20.53
CA GLY A 166 -0.47 -14.78 20.39
C GLY A 166 0.47 -15.98 20.16
N LYS A 167 -0.11 -17.17 19.92
CA LYS A 167 0.59 -18.46 19.81
C LYS A 167 1.15 -18.73 18.41
N LYS A 168 0.79 -17.93 17.40
CA LYS A 168 1.37 -18.11 16.07
C LYS A 168 2.84 -17.73 16.15
N LEU A 169 3.71 -18.66 15.75
CA LEU A 169 5.14 -18.43 15.70
C LEU A 169 5.43 -17.26 14.77
N LEU A 170 6.38 -16.42 15.18
CA LEU A 170 6.95 -15.40 14.32
C LEU A 170 7.71 -16.07 13.16
N PRO A 171 7.86 -15.38 12.01
CA PRO A 171 8.71 -15.88 10.94
C PRO A 171 10.12 -16.20 11.44
N GLY A 172 10.68 -17.34 11.01
CA GLY A 172 11.98 -17.83 11.49
C GLY A 172 13.18 -17.12 10.87
N ASP A 173 12.96 -16.38 9.80
CA ASP A 173 13.93 -15.66 8.98
C ASP A 173 13.94 -14.14 9.26
N MET A 174 13.32 -13.71 10.36
CA MET A 174 13.30 -12.31 10.77
C MET A 174 14.72 -11.75 10.92
N SER A 175 14.91 -10.55 10.37
CA SER A 175 16.16 -9.82 10.53
C SER A 175 16.49 -9.63 12.02
N PRO A 176 17.74 -9.93 12.45
CA PRO A 176 18.14 -9.76 13.85
C PRO A 176 18.19 -8.28 14.27
N ALA A 177 18.11 -7.35 13.33
CA ALA A 177 18.02 -5.91 13.62
C ALA A 177 16.64 -5.50 14.18
N LEU A 178 15.63 -6.36 14.07
CA LEU A 178 14.29 -6.11 14.61
C LEU A 178 14.29 -6.26 16.13
N ILE A 179 13.93 -5.18 16.81
CA ILE A 179 13.76 -5.11 18.26
C ILE A 179 12.28 -5.11 18.55
N GLU A 180 11.81 -6.08 19.32
CA GLU A 180 10.42 -6.11 19.77
C GLU A 180 10.13 -4.94 20.72
N ILE A 181 8.97 -4.31 20.53
CA ILE A 181 8.51 -3.18 21.33
C ILE A 181 7.09 -3.41 21.83
N LYS A 182 6.72 -2.67 22.89
CA LYS A 182 5.35 -2.67 23.40
C LYS A 182 4.43 -1.92 22.44
N HIS A 183 3.14 -2.27 22.45
CA HIS A 183 2.11 -1.55 21.70
C HIS A 183 2.08 -0.04 22.02
N SER A 184 2.27 0.33 23.29
CA SER A 184 2.32 1.75 23.71
C SER A 184 3.47 2.53 23.06
N GLU A 185 4.60 1.87 22.82
CA GLU A 185 5.74 2.49 22.13
C GLU A 185 5.48 2.60 20.63
N PHE A 186 4.83 1.60 20.04
CA PHE A 186 4.38 1.67 18.65
C PHE A 186 3.46 2.87 18.42
N ILE A 187 2.42 3.03 19.24
CA ILE A 187 1.50 4.19 19.21
C ILE A 187 2.26 5.51 19.34
N ALA A 188 3.22 5.60 20.27
CA ALA A 188 4.00 6.82 20.46
C ALA A 188 4.86 7.21 19.24
N ILE A 189 5.19 6.25 18.38
CA ILE A 189 5.92 6.48 17.13
C ILE A 189 4.95 6.77 15.98
N THR A 190 3.84 6.04 15.90
CA THR A 190 2.93 6.08 14.74
C THR A 190 1.83 7.13 14.82
N GLU A 191 1.52 7.60 16.03
CA GLU A 191 0.37 8.48 16.30
C GLU A 191 -0.98 7.84 15.90
N GLU A 192 -1.04 6.49 15.86
CA GLU A 192 -2.30 5.70 15.76
C GLU A 192 -3.07 5.75 17.09
#